data_AF-A0A3D9C520-F1
#
_entry.id   AF-A0A3D9C520-F1
#
_cell.length_a   1.000
_cell.length_b   1.000
_cell.length_c   1.000
_cell.angle_alpha   90.00
_cell.angle_beta   90.00
_cell.angle_gamma   90.00
#
_symmetry.space_group_name_H-M   'P 1'
#
loop_
_entity.id
_entity.type
_entity.pdbx_description
1 polymer ?
#
loop_
_entity_poly.entity_id
_entity_poly.type
_entity_poly.pdbx_seq_one_letter_code
_entity_poly.pdbx_strand_id
1 'polypeptide(L)'
;MTTIKKIYSYFALLFTILISICCKQAVESSSKNVTYNKDYFVGDTILASPNYFNSLKNKKGDLVLQQQNEEYLKKYTLSENNESYFPLKDNVSIKLVKEKQTDRSIIKVNLFTYVNNKKTDSIQFYRNISGEGFGNYNCLSYFNAKTNKIWQIKYFPLNPLRGNSAGIVSYTESSISPDGTIKSDSLHYLDESLDVEMEKNNLYY
;
A
#
# COMPACT_ATOMS: atom_id res chain seq x y z
N MET A 1 -51.66 -59.97 -1.03
CA MET A 1 -50.59 -59.51 -1.95
C MET A 1 -50.69 -57.99 -2.21
N THR A 2 -50.88 -57.18 -1.17
CA THR A 2 -51.22 -55.75 -1.26
C THR A 2 -50.37 -54.85 -0.35
N THR A 3 -49.74 -55.41 0.68
CA THR A 3 -48.83 -54.70 1.60
C THR A 3 -47.43 -54.50 1.02
N ILE A 4 -46.92 -55.46 0.23
CA ILE A 4 -45.58 -55.39 -0.37
C ILE A 4 -45.48 -54.26 -1.41
N LYS A 5 -46.52 -54.03 -2.23
CA LYS A 5 -46.53 -52.96 -3.25
C LYS A 5 -46.49 -51.54 -2.65
N LYS A 6 -47.03 -51.33 -1.44
CA LYS A 6 -47.01 -50.01 -0.79
C LYS A 6 -45.62 -49.64 -0.26
N ILE A 7 -44.84 -50.62 0.22
CA ILE A 7 -43.50 -50.38 0.77
C ILE A 7 -42.51 -49.94 -0.31
N TYR A 8 -42.57 -50.55 -1.51
CA TYR A 8 -41.72 -50.13 -2.64
C TYR A 8 -42.06 -48.73 -3.17
N SER A 9 -43.33 -48.33 -3.08
CA SER A 9 -43.77 -46.99 -3.50
C SER A 9 -43.21 -45.88 -2.59
N TYR A 10 -43.09 -46.12 -1.29
CA TYR A 10 -42.49 -45.17 -0.35
C TYR A 10 -40.96 -45.10 -0.49
N PHE A 11 -40.30 -46.24 -0.76
CA PHE A 11 -38.85 -46.26 -1.01
C PHE A 11 -38.47 -45.52 -2.31
N ALA A 12 -39.26 -45.64 -3.38
CA ALA A 12 -39.02 -44.92 -4.63
C ALA A 12 -39.20 -43.40 -4.48
N LEU A 13 -40.14 -42.95 -3.65
CA LEU A 13 -40.35 -41.53 -3.35
C LEU A 13 -39.20 -40.96 -2.50
N LEU A 14 -38.67 -41.74 -1.56
CA LEU A 14 -37.54 -41.30 -0.72
C LEU A 14 -36.22 -41.24 -1.51
N PHE A 15 -36.03 -42.15 -2.47
CA PHE A 15 -34.85 -42.18 -3.34
C PHE A 15 -34.82 -40.99 -4.33
N THR A 16 -35.97 -40.57 -4.85
CA THR A 16 -36.06 -39.39 -5.74
C THR A 16 -35.78 -38.07 -5.00
N ILE A 17 -36.17 -37.96 -3.73
CA ILE A 17 -35.82 -36.80 -2.88
C ILE A 17 -34.30 -36.77 -2.60
N LEU A 18 -33.69 -37.92 -2.29
CA LEU A 18 -32.24 -37.98 -2.01
C LEU A 18 -31.36 -37.69 -3.24
N ILE A 19 -31.77 -38.14 -4.44
CA ILE A 19 -31.04 -37.82 -5.69
C ILE A 19 -31.16 -36.31 -6.02
N SER A 20 -32.29 -35.67 -5.70
CA SER A 20 -32.47 -34.24 -5.94
C SER A 20 -31.59 -33.33 -5.07
N ILE A 21 -31.16 -33.83 -3.89
CA ILE A 21 -30.27 -33.09 -2.97
C ILE A 21 -28.80 -33.35 -3.31
N CYS A 22 -28.44 -34.52 -3.83
CA CYS A 22 -27.07 -34.85 -4.21
C CYS A 22 -26.60 -34.24 -5.54
N CYS A 23 -27.51 -33.82 -6.43
CA CYS A 23 -27.12 -33.23 -7.73
C CYS A 23 -26.96 -31.70 -7.71
N LYS A 24 -27.01 -31.03 -6.55
CA LYS A 24 -26.82 -29.56 -6.45
C LYS A 24 -25.41 -29.12 -6.04
N GLN A 25 -24.44 -30.04 -5.99
CA GLN A 25 -23.03 -29.75 -5.73
C GLN A 25 -22.11 -30.50 -6.71
N ALA A 26 -22.25 -30.22 -8.00
CA ALA A 26 -21.22 -30.56 -8.99
C ALA A 26 -21.40 -29.68 -10.24
N VAL A 27 -21.23 -28.36 -10.08
CA VAL A 27 -21.02 -27.45 -11.21
C VAL A 27 -19.85 -26.54 -10.84
N GLU A 28 -18.75 -26.76 -11.56
CA GLU A 28 -17.60 -25.88 -11.77
C GLU A 28 -16.57 -25.71 -10.65
N SER A 29 -15.71 -26.72 -10.51
CA SER A 29 -14.28 -26.46 -10.41
C SER A 29 -13.75 -26.03 -11.80
N SER A 30 -13.77 -24.74 -12.10
CA SER A 30 -12.99 -24.16 -13.20
C SER A 30 -12.62 -22.71 -12.91
N SER A 31 -11.32 -22.53 -12.68
CA SER A 31 -10.51 -21.32 -12.87
C SER A 31 -11.04 -19.94 -12.45
N LYS A 32 -10.31 -19.35 -11.50
CA LYS A 32 -9.90 -17.94 -11.48
C LYS A 32 -11.02 -16.91 -11.64
N ASN A 33 -11.61 -16.49 -10.52
CA ASN A 33 -11.91 -15.08 -10.26
C ASN A 33 -12.08 -14.87 -8.75
N VAL A 34 -11.00 -15.14 -8.00
CA VAL A 34 -10.83 -14.46 -6.70
C VAL A 34 -10.28 -13.07 -7.05
N THR A 35 -11.17 -12.13 -7.39
CA THR A 35 -10.79 -10.72 -7.35
C THR A 35 -10.70 -10.37 -5.87
N TYR A 36 -9.50 -10.54 -5.32
CA TYR A 36 -9.13 -10.17 -3.97
C TYR A 36 -9.45 -8.68 -3.74
N ASN A 37 -10.60 -8.39 -3.15
CA ASN A 37 -10.84 -7.11 -2.51
C ASN A 37 -10.27 -7.18 -1.08
N LYS A 38 -8.95 -7.43 -0.99
CA LYS A 38 -8.21 -7.08 0.22
C LYS A 38 -7.91 -5.60 0.07
N ASP A 39 -8.49 -4.76 0.92
CA ASP A 39 -8.15 -3.34 1.01
C ASP A 39 -6.68 -3.21 1.44
N TYR A 40 -5.78 -3.22 0.46
CA TYR A 40 -4.37 -3.00 0.71
C TYR A 40 -4.14 -1.52 1.00
N PHE A 41 -3.36 -1.24 2.03
CA PHE A 41 -3.04 0.13 2.39
C PHE A 41 -2.02 0.71 1.41
N VAL A 42 -2.50 1.60 0.55
CA VAL A 42 -1.72 2.36 -0.46
C VAL A 42 -1.54 3.82 -0.06
N GLY A 43 -1.54 4.08 1.24
CA GLY A 43 -1.35 5.41 1.82
C GLY A 43 -2.64 6.21 2.02
N ASP A 44 -2.47 7.41 2.59
CA ASP A 44 -3.54 8.34 2.93
C ASP A 44 -3.77 9.36 1.79
N THR A 45 -4.99 9.39 1.28
CA THR A 45 -5.44 10.29 0.23
C THR A 45 -5.22 11.77 0.55
N ILE A 46 -5.12 12.16 1.82
CA ILE A 46 -4.88 13.56 2.19
C ILE A 46 -3.56 14.09 1.60
N LEU A 47 -2.58 13.21 1.35
CA LEU A 47 -1.32 13.56 0.68
C LEU A 47 -1.54 14.06 -0.74
N ALA A 48 -2.68 13.84 -1.39
CA ALA A 48 -3.02 14.40 -2.70
C ALA A 48 -3.79 15.73 -2.62
N SER A 49 -4.01 16.27 -1.42
CA SER A 49 -4.78 17.51 -1.26
C SER A 49 -3.95 18.72 -1.70
N PRO A 50 -4.49 19.63 -2.53
CA PRO A 50 -3.72 20.76 -3.11
C PRO A 50 -3.01 21.66 -2.09
N ASN A 51 -3.55 21.76 -0.87
CA ASN A 51 -3.00 22.60 0.20
C ASN A 51 -2.36 21.79 1.32
N TYR A 52 -2.10 20.50 1.13
CA TYR A 52 -1.60 19.63 2.17
C TYR A 52 -0.29 20.14 2.75
N PHE A 53 0.72 20.38 1.91
CA PHE A 53 1.99 20.92 2.37
C PHE A 53 1.85 22.27 3.09
N ASN A 54 1.02 23.18 2.56
CA ASN A 54 0.76 24.47 3.20
C ASN A 54 0.13 24.31 4.59
N SER A 55 -0.72 23.29 4.79
CA SER A 55 -1.33 23.00 6.09
C SER A 55 -0.32 22.53 7.15
N LEU A 56 0.83 22.00 6.73
CA LEU A 56 1.90 21.55 7.61
C LEU A 56 2.85 22.67 8.05
N LYS A 57 2.74 23.89 7.49
CA LYS A 57 3.61 25.03 7.81
C LYS A 57 3.24 25.65 9.17
N ASN A 58 3.55 24.97 10.28
CA ASN A 58 3.55 25.46 11.67
C ASN A 58 3.73 24.27 12.63
N LYS A 59 3.85 24.53 13.94
CA LYS A 59 3.95 23.49 14.99
C LYS A 59 2.80 22.47 15.01
N LYS A 60 1.63 22.77 14.43
CA LYS A 60 0.55 21.77 14.31
C LYS A 60 0.85 20.73 13.23
N GLY A 61 1.68 21.08 12.24
CA GLY A 61 2.15 20.16 11.21
C GLY A 61 2.93 18.97 11.79
N ASP A 62 3.69 19.18 12.86
CA ASP A 62 4.41 18.11 13.57
C ASP A 62 3.43 17.04 14.08
N LEU A 63 2.35 17.46 14.74
CA LEU A 63 1.33 16.55 15.26
C LEU A 63 0.61 15.81 14.13
N VAL A 64 0.32 16.49 13.02
CA VAL A 64 -0.32 15.87 11.84
C VAL A 64 0.58 14.78 11.24
N LEU A 65 1.86 15.09 11.02
CA LEU A 65 2.82 14.13 10.48
C LEU A 65 3.04 12.94 11.42
N GLN A 66 3.11 13.20 12.72
CA GLN A 66 3.23 12.15 13.72
C GLN A 66 2.01 11.21 13.67
N GLN A 67 0.80 11.76 13.71
CA GLN A 67 -0.45 10.97 13.68
C GLN A 67 -0.55 10.12 12.41
N GLN A 68 -0.25 10.69 11.25
CA GLN A 68 -0.24 9.93 10.00
C GLN A 68 0.80 8.81 10.00
N ASN A 69 2.00 9.10 10.47
CA ASN A 69 3.06 8.11 10.54
C ASN A 69 2.68 6.96 11.49
N GLU A 70 2.01 7.24 12.61
CA GLU A 70 1.44 6.23 13.51
C GLU A 70 0.36 5.38 12.81
N GLU A 71 -0.50 5.99 11.99
CA GLU A 71 -1.50 5.26 11.20
C GLU A 71 -0.85 4.35 10.15
N TYR A 72 0.14 4.84 9.42
CA TYR A 72 0.92 4.05 8.46
C TYR A 72 1.61 2.88 9.16
N LEU A 73 2.28 3.15 10.29
CA LEU A 73 2.94 2.13 11.09
C LEU A 73 1.96 1.04 11.51
N LYS A 74 0.80 1.44 12.05
CA LYS A 74 -0.26 0.50 12.44
C LYS A 74 -0.73 -0.35 11.27
N LYS A 75 -1.02 0.25 10.12
CA LYS A 75 -1.49 -0.45 8.91
C LYS A 75 -0.46 -1.47 8.42
N TYR A 76 0.81 -1.08 8.30
CA TYR A 76 1.86 -1.98 7.81
C TYR A 76 2.31 -3.02 8.85
N THR A 77 2.15 -2.73 10.14
CA THR A 77 2.42 -3.70 11.21
C THR A 77 1.36 -4.81 11.22
N LEU A 78 0.08 -4.44 11.13
CA LEU A 78 -1.04 -5.38 11.15
C LEU A 78 -1.20 -6.20 9.85
N SER A 79 -0.58 -5.75 8.74
CA SER A 79 -0.59 -6.52 7.49
C SER A 79 0.22 -7.81 7.62
N GLU A 80 -0.46 -8.96 7.63
CA GLU A 80 0.16 -10.30 7.64
C GLU A 80 1.02 -10.54 6.39
N ASN A 81 0.59 -10.00 5.26
CA ASN A 81 1.30 -10.10 4.00
C ASN A 81 2.38 -9.03 3.93
N ASN A 82 3.61 -9.44 3.59
CA ASN A 82 4.71 -8.51 3.31
C ASN A 82 4.67 -7.98 1.89
N GLU A 83 3.78 -8.50 1.04
CA GLU A 83 3.69 -8.09 -0.35
C GLU A 83 2.24 -7.82 -0.73
N SER A 84 2.04 -6.84 -1.60
CA SER A 84 0.73 -6.51 -2.18
C SER A 84 0.93 -6.19 -3.66
N TYR A 85 0.13 -6.79 -4.52
CA TYR A 85 0.25 -6.67 -5.97
C TYR A 85 -1.00 -6.02 -6.54
N PHE A 86 -0.81 -5.06 -7.44
CA PHE A 86 -1.89 -4.33 -8.08
C PHE A 86 -1.64 -4.28 -9.59
N PRO A 87 -2.46 -4.99 -10.38
CA PRO A 87 -2.43 -4.82 -11.82
C PRO A 87 -2.96 -3.43 -12.19
N LEU A 88 -2.30 -2.77 -13.12
CA LEU A 88 -2.74 -1.52 -13.75
C LEU A 88 -3.10 -1.81 -15.22
N LYS A 89 -3.33 -0.76 -16.00
CA LYS A 89 -3.56 -0.87 -17.45
C LYS A 89 -2.25 -1.16 -18.20
N ASP A 90 -2.37 -1.56 -19.46
CA ASP A 90 -1.25 -1.63 -20.42
C ASP A 90 -0.09 -2.54 -19.99
N ASN A 91 -0.40 -3.67 -19.34
CA ASN A 91 0.56 -4.63 -18.80
C ASN A 91 1.51 -4.07 -17.74
N VAL A 92 1.19 -2.89 -17.19
CA VAL A 92 1.87 -2.33 -16.02
C VAL A 92 1.25 -2.92 -14.77
N SER A 93 2.06 -3.17 -13.75
CA SER A 93 1.60 -3.49 -12.41
C SER A 93 2.53 -2.89 -11.38
N ILE A 94 2.03 -2.73 -10.16
CA ILE A 94 2.85 -2.35 -9.02
C ILE A 94 2.85 -3.45 -7.96
N LYS A 95 3.95 -3.52 -7.23
CA LYS A 95 4.12 -4.39 -6.08
C LYS A 95 4.63 -3.58 -4.91
N LEU A 96 3.85 -3.52 -3.84
CA LEU A 96 4.34 -3.04 -2.54
C LEU A 96 5.04 -4.20 -1.83
N VAL A 97 6.24 -3.95 -1.31
CA VAL A 97 7.02 -4.93 -0.54
C VAL A 97 7.46 -4.28 0.76
N LYS A 98 6.94 -4.82 1.86
CA LYS A 98 7.34 -4.51 3.23
C LYS A 98 8.60 -5.28 3.58
N GLU A 99 9.69 -4.57 3.82
CA GLU A 99 10.93 -5.16 4.29
C GLU A 99 10.81 -5.50 5.78
N LYS A 100 11.22 -6.72 6.14
CA LYS A 100 11.39 -7.10 7.54
C LYS A 100 12.75 -6.61 8.02
N GLN A 101 12.76 -5.62 8.90
CA GLN A 101 13.95 -5.20 9.64
C GLN A 101 14.07 -6.03 10.93
N THR A 102 15.29 -6.17 11.44
CA THR A 102 15.56 -6.86 12.72
C THR A 102 14.89 -6.14 13.88
N ASP A 103 14.82 -4.80 13.80
CA ASP A 103 14.03 -3.97 14.70
C ASP A 103 12.59 -3.87 14.20
N ARG A 104 11.65 -4.36 15.00
CA ARG A 104 10.20 -4.36 14.67
C ARG A 104 9.60 -2.96 14.65
N SER A 105 10.28 -1.96 15.20
CA SER A 105 9.82 -0.56 15.19
C SER A 105 10.08 0.15 13.87
N ILE A 106 11.03 -0.37 13.06
CA ILE A 106 11.37 0.18 11.75
C ILE A 106 10.63 -0.60 10.66
N ILE A 107 9.75 0.10 9.96
CA ILE A 107 9.10 -0.44 8.76
C ILE A 107 9.58 0.34 7.55
N LYS A 108 9.99 -0.40 6.52
CA LYS A 108 10.26 0.11 5.17
C LYS A 108 9.36 -0.59 4.18
N VAL A 109 8.75 0.16 3.29
CA VAL A 109 7.93 -0.36 2.20
C VAL A 109 8.42 0.27 0.92
N ASN A 110 8.73 -0.56 -0.06
CA ASN A 110 9.07 -0.12 -1.41
C ASN A 110 7.88 -0.38 -2.34
N LEU A 111 7.64 0.54 -3.26
CA LEU A 111 6.78 0.33 -4.41
C LEU A 111 7.68 0.01 -5.60
N PHE A 112 7.45 -1.16 -6.20
CA PHE A 112 8.10 -1.58 -7.44
C PHE A 112 7.10 -1.50 -8.59
N THR A 113 7.54 -1.03 -9.74
CA THR A 113 6.77 -1.10 -10.98
C THR A 113 7.25 -2.28 -11.82
N TYR A 114 6.33 -2.89 -12.55
CA TYR A 114 6.59 -4.01 -13.44
C TYR A 114 5.89 -3.77 -14.77
N VAL A 115 6.56 -4.12 -15.86
CA VAL A 115 5.98 -4.21 -17.20
C VAL A 115 6.22 -5.61 -17.73
N ASN A 116 5.15 -6.27 -18.18
CA ASN A 116 5.22 -7.67 -18.64
C ASN A 116 5.93 -8.58 -17.61
N ASN A 117 5.62 -8.39 -16.32
CA ASN A 117 6.21 -9.11 -15.18
C ASN A 117 7.72 -8.87 -14.95
N LYS A 118 8.35 -7.91 -15.64
CA LYS A 118 9.74 -7.50 -15.38
C LYS A 118 9.77 -6.21 -14.56
N LYS A 119 10.51 -6.21 -13.45
CA LYS A 119 10.71 -5.00 -12.64
C LYS A 119 11.33 -3.92 -13.53
N THR A 120 10.74 -2.73 -13.51
CA THR A 120 11.21 -1.57 -14.27
C THR A 120 11.80 -0.52 -13.36
N ASP A 121 11.09 -0.13 -12.31
CA ASP A 121 11.49 0.98 -11.44
C ASP A 121 11.08 0.73 -9.97
N SER A 122 11.49 1.63 -9.08
CA SER A 122 11.14 1.60 -7.67
C SER A 122 11.19 2.95 -6.98
N ILE A 123 10.38 3.10 -5.93
CA ILE A 123 10.46 4.21 -5.00
C ILE A 123 10.28 3.71 -3.56
N GLN A 124 11.02 4.29 -2.60
CA GLN A 124 10.73 4.11 -1.18
C GLN A 124 9.35 4.72 -0.90
N PHE A 125 8.35 3.88 -0.63
CA PHE A 125 6.95 4.28 -0.50
C PHE A 125 6.60 4.70 0.94
N TYR A 126 7.12 3.97 1.92
CA TYR A 126 6.96 4.30 3.33
C TYR A 126 8.22 3.95 4.09
N ARG A 127 8.59 4.80 5.06
CA ARG A 127 9.69 4.55 6.00
C ARG A 127 9.36 5.24 7.32
N ASN A 128 9.45 4.49 8.41
CA ASN A 128 9.38 5.02 9.77
C ASN A 128 10.65 4.67 10.54
N ILE A 129 11.48 5.68 10.78
CA ILE A 129 12.65 5.62 11.64
C ILE A 129 12.52 6.75 12.65
N SER A 130 12.42 6.37 13.92
CA SER A 130 12.56 7.31 15.03
C SER A 130 14.03 7.66 15.27
N GLY A 131 14.29 8.86 15.77
CA GLY A 131 15.63 9.26 16.18
C GLY A 131 15.86 10.76 16.02
N GLU A 132 16.89 11.25 16.70
CA GLU A 132 17.33 12.63 16.59
C GLU A 132 18.29 12.81 15.39
N GLY A 133 18.27 14.01 14.80
CA GLY A 133 19.22 14.41 13.78
C GLY A 133 18.90 13.95 12.35
N PHE A 134 19.82 14.26 11.44
CA PHE A 134 19.62 14.13 9.99
C PHE A 134 19.95 12.75 9.40
N GLY A 135 20.29 11.75 10.22
CA GLY A 135 20.51 10.37 9.76
C GLY A 135 19.22 9.54 9.69
N ASN A 136 18.13 10.05 10.26
CA ASN A 136 16.86 9.35 10.41
C ASN A 136 15.81 10.13 9.62
N TYR A 137 15.31 9.61 8.50
CA TYR A 137 14.21 10.24 7.77
C TYR A 137 13.01 9.30 7.65
N ASN A 138 11.84 9.92 7.59
CA ASN A 138 10.59 9.29 7.29
C ASN A 138 10.12 9.69 5.90
N CYS A 139 9.38 8.79 5.27
CA CYS A 139 8.62 9.13 4.08
C CYS A 139 7.23 8.52 4.15
N LEU A 140 6.24 9.29 3.74
CA LEU A 140 4.85 8.86 3.62
C LEU A 140 4.46 9.08 2.16
N SER A 141 3.89 8.06 1.52
CA SER A 141 3.40 8.16 0.16
C SER A 141 1.95 7.73 0.05
N TYR A 142 1.25 8.25 -0.95
CA TYR A 142 -0.07 7.82 -1.38
C TYR A 142 -0.05 7.50 -2.86
N PHE A 143 -0.57 6.34 -3.25
CA PHE A 143 -0.71 5.94 -4.65
C PHE A 143 -2.18 5.95 -5.08
N ASN A 144 -2.48 6.70 -6.14
CA ASN A 144 -3.78 6.71 -6.78
C ASN A 144 -3.75 5.86 -8.05
N ALA A 145 -4.29 4.65 -7.96
CA ALA A 145 -4.37 3.70 -9.08
C ALA A 145 -5.24 4.20 -10.26
N LYS A 146 -6.13 5.18 -10.06
CA LYS A 146 -6.96 5.72 -11.14
C LYS A 146 -6.17 6.66 -12.05
N THR A 147 -5.24 7.41 -11.47
CA THR A 147 -4.44 8.42 -12.18
C THR A 147 -2.98 8.00 -12.36
N ASN A 148 -2.58 6.85 -11.80
CA ASN A 148 -1.20 6.37 -11.74
C ASN A 148 -0.23 7.38 -11.10
N LYS A 149 -0.74 8.18 -10.15
CA LYS A 149 0.05 9.21 -9.48
C LYS A 149 0.46 8.79 -8.07
N ILE A 150 1.64 9.24 -7.66
CA ILE A 150 2.22 9.05 -6.34
C ILE A 150 2.47 10.43 -5.75
N TRP A 151 1.89 10.72 -4.58
CA TRP A 151 2.27 11.87 -3.77
C TRP A 151 3.15 11.38 -2.64
N GLN A 152 4.24 12.10 -2.37
CA GLN A 152 5.18 11.73 -1.33
C GLN A 152 5.63 12.95 -0.55
N ILE A 153 5.72 12.80 0.77
CA ILE A 153 6.40 13.72 1.67
C ILE A 153 7.60 13.02 2.29
N LYS A 154 8.76 13.68 2.26
CA LYS A 154 9.97 13.27 2.98
C LYS A 154 10.26 14.28 4.09
N TYR A 155 10.58 13.79 5.28
CA TYR A 155 10.86 14.65 6.42
C TYR A 155 11.80 13.98 7.42
N PHE A 156 12.60 14.79 8.11
CA PHE A 156 13.29 14.37 9.32
C PHE A 156 12.30 14.44 10.50
N PRO A 157 12.20 13.39 11.33
CA PRO A 157 11.27 13.38 12.46
C PRO A 157 11.66 14.42 13.52
N LEU A 158 12.96 14.69 13.67
CA LEU A 158 13.49 15.69 14.60
C LEU A 158 14.63 16.48 13.94
N ASN A 159 14.41 17.79 13.75
CA ASN A 159 15.37 18.72 13.19
C ASN A 159 16.07 19.52 14.32
N PRO A 160 17.34 19.20 14.65
CA PRO A 160 18.06 19.87 15.73
C PRO A 160 18.32 21.35 15.47
N LEU A 161 18.36 21.77 14.20
CA LEU A 161 18.60 23.16 13.82
C LEU A 161 17.35 24.05 13.99
N ARG A 162 16.17 23.44 14.17
CA ARG A 162 14.88 24.16 14.24
C ARG A 162 14.06 23.75 15.46
N GLY A 163 14.73 23.57 16.61
CA GLY A 163 14.05 23.34 17.89
C GLY A 163 13.39 21.97 18.00
N ASN A 164 13.97 20.94 17.36
CA ASN A 164 13.53 19.55 17.40
C ASN A 164 12.09 19.33 16.90
N SER A 165 11.62 20.13 15.94
CA SER A 165 10.38 19.87 15.20
C SER A 165 10.62 18.94 14.01
N ALA A 166 9.56 18.48 13.34
CA ALA A 166 9.72 17.79 12.07
C ALA A 166 10.35 18.75 11.04
N GLY A 167 11.35 18.27 10.30
CA GLY A 167 11.99 18.99 9.21
C GLY A 167 11.50 18.45 7.88
N ILE A 168 10.49 19.09 7.28
CA ILE A 168 9.99 18.68 5.96
C ILE A 168 11.07 18.96 4.93
N VAL A 169 11.57 17.90 4.29
CA VAL A 169 12.59 17.98 3.23
C VAL A 169 11.91 18.32 1.92
N SER A 170 10.92 17.52 1.50
CA SER A 170 10.27 17.71 0.22
C SER A 170 8.85 17.19 0.19
N TYR A 171 8.06 17.74 -0.73
CA TYR A 171 6.75 17.22 -1.10
C TYR A 171 6.66 17.17 -2.64
N THR A 172 6.48 15.98 -3.18
CA THR A 172 6.60 15.67 -4.61
C THR A 172 5.37 14.96 -5.13
N GLU A 173 5.06 15.19 -6.40
CA GLU A 173 4.13 14.40 -7.19
C GLU A 173 4.88 13.71 -8.33
N SER A 174 4.59 12.43 -8.51
CA SER A 174 5.17 11.59 -9.57
C SER A 174 4.09 10.81 -10.30
N SER A 175 4.34 10.48 -11.57
CA SER A 175 3.51 9.56 -12.36
C SER A 175 4.25 8.26 -12.69
N ILE A 176 3.48 7.19 -12.83
CA ILE A 176 3.94 5.94 -13.44
C ILE A 176 3.56 5.99 -14.93
N SER A 177 4.58 6.03 -15.78
CA SER A 177 4.43 6.01 -17.24
C SER A 177 3.99 4.63 -17.75
N PRO A 178 3.46 4.50 -18.99
CA PRO A 178 3.10 3.21 -19.57
C PRO A 178 4.25 2.20 -19.70
N ASP A 179 5.49 2.69 -19.75
CA ASP A 179 6.70 1.87 -19.73
C ASP A 179 7.11 1.43 -18.31
N GLY A 180 6.34 1.79 -17.28
CA GLY A 180 6.58 1.48 -15.88
C GLY A 180 7.57 2.41 -15.18
N THR A 181 8.12 3.41 -15.86
CA THR A 181 9.05 4.37 -15.22
C THR A 181 8.31 5.33 -14.29
N ILE A 182 8.91 5.64 -13.14
CA ILE A 182 8.40 6.64 -12.19
C ILE A 182 9.09 7.96 -12.49
N LYS A 183 8.32 8.97 -12.90
CA LYS A 183 8.84 10.31 -13.19
C LYS A 183 8.22 11.32 -12.25
N SER A 184 9.04 12.23 -11.72
CA SER A 184 8.50 13.36 -10.98
C SER A 184 7.79 14.28 -11.97
N ASP A 185 6.48 14.44 -11.77
CA ASP A 185 5.64 15.34 -12.58
C ASP A 185 5.82 16.77 -12.11
N SER A 186 5.92 16.96 -10.79
CA SER A 186 6.15 18.26 -10.17
C SER A 186 6.75 18.15 -8.76
N LEU A 187 7.59 19.12 -8.43
CA LEU A 187 8.10 19.36 -7.08
C LEU A 187 7.30 20.50 -6.46
N HIS A 188 6.44 20.18 -5.51
CA HIS A 188 5.58 21.16 -4.85
C HIS A 188 6.33 21.93 -3.75
N TYR A 189 7.33 21.30 -3.15
CA TYR A 189 8.20 21.91 -2.14
C TYR A 189 9.53 21.17 -1.99
N LEU A 190 10.59 21.94 -1.74
CA LEU A 190 11.91 21.45 -1.33
C LEU A 190 12.55 22.45 -0.36
N ASP A 191 13.00 21.98 0.80
CA ASP A 191 13.93 22.71 1.67
C ASP A 191 15.35 22.27 1.29
N GLU A 192 16.01 23.07 0.44
CA GLU A 192 17.37 22.78 -0.05
C GLU A 192 18.38 22.55 1.10
N SER A 193 18.20 23.24 2.23
CA SER A 193 19.10 23.07 3.38
C SER A 193 18.99 21.67 3.99
N LEU A 194 17.79 21.09 4.01
CA LEU A 194 17.55 19.75 4.52
C LEU A 194 17.84 18.67 3.47
N ASP A 195 17.69 19.00 2.19
CA ASP A 195 18.07 18.13 1.07
C ASP A 195 19.59 17.88 1.04
N VAL A 196 20.39 18.91 1.32
CA VAL A 196 21.84 18.78 1.52
C VAL A 196 22.15 17.85 2.70
N GLU A 197 21.36 17.90 3.78
CA GLU A 197 21.55 16.98 4.90
C GLU A 197 21.18 15.53 4.53
N MET A 198 20.17 15.30 3.68
CA MET A 198 19.89 13.97 3.11
C MET A 198 21.09 13.45 2.31
N GLU A 199 21.72 14.30 1.50
CA GLU A 199 22.91 13.94 0.71
C GLU A 199 24.10 13.58 1.59
N LYS A 200 24.45 14.45 2.55
CA LYS A 200 25.56 14.22 3.49
C LYS A 200 25.44 12.91 4.26
N ASN A 201 24.21 12.51 4.58
CA ASN A 201 23.93 11.29 5.32
C ASN A 201 23.64 10.07 4.42
N ASN A 202 23.81 10.19 3.09
CA ASN A 202 23.56 9.13 2.10
C ASN A 202 22.15 8.51 2.20
N LEU A 203 21.13 9.37 2.30
CA LEU A 203 19.75 8.95 2.58
C LEU A 203 18.87 8.77 1.33
N TYR A 204 19.40 9.07 0.15
CA TYR A 204 18.71 8.82 -1.12
C TYR A 204 18.54 7.32 -1.36
N TYR A 205 17.38 6.99 -1.94
CA TYR A 205 16.97 5.64 -2.32
C TYR A 205 17.29 5.41 -3.79
#